data_AF-X0VC88-F1
#
_entry.id   AF-X0VC88-F1
#
_cell.length_a   1.000
_cell.length_b   1.000
_cell.length_c   1.000
_cell.angle_alpha   90.00
_cell.angle_beta   90.00
_cell.angle_gamma   90.00
#
_symmetry.space_group_name_H-M   'P 1'
#
loop_
_entity.id
_entity.type
_entity.pdbx_description
1 polymer ?
#
loop_
_entity_poly.entity_id
_entity_poly.type
_entity_poly.pdbx_seq_one_letter_code
_entity_poly.pdbx_strand_id
1 'polypeptide(L)'
;MEVKEFKGKFMPEKLSEEKKAKAFEQIKKLRKRGEKMVKGKFSFINAPGGMFEFGYKFFKGEPVRRISITDGEICDVPLEVAIHLNNIVLKIPVVDINMQIPYSKRFPGFKKYRKESRVSFVPSEYETDSLKALFAE
;
A
#
# COMPACT_ATOMS: atom_id res chain seq x y z
N MET A 1 -21.17 -10.15 -9.33
CA MET A 1 -20.33 -9.75 -8.18
C MET A 1 -20.76 -8.37 -7.77
N GLU A 2 -21.34 -8.24 -6.58
CA GLU A 2 -21.80 -6.95 -6.06
C GLU A 2 -20.60 -6.14 -5.54
N VAL A 3 -20.44 -4.93 -6.07
CA VAL A 3 -19.46 -3.97 -5.59
C VAL A 3 -20.00 -3.38 -4.29
N LYS A 4 -19.44 -3.81 -3.14
CA LYS A 4 -19.73 -3.18 -1.85
C LYS A 4 -19.09 -1.79 -1.82
N GLU A 5 -19.88 -0.78 -2.19
CA GLU A 5 -19.50 0.63 -1.98
C GLU A 5 -19.48 0.93 -0.47
N PHE A 6 -18.29 1.27 0.05
CA PHE A 6 -18.13 1.73 1.42
C PHE A 6 -18.81 3.10 1.59
N LYS A 7 -20.03 3.12 2.14
CA LYS A 7 -20.69 4.35 2.64
C LYS A 7 -20.05 4.78 3.96
N GLY A 8 -18.85 5.35 3.88
CA GLY A 8 -18.19 6.02 5.00
C GLY A 8 -18.80 7.40 5.25
N LYS A 9 -19.54 7.54 6.36
CA LYS A 9 -19.98 8.82 6.92
C LYS A 9 -18.75 9.61 7.39
N PHE A 10 -18.25 10.57 6.60
CA PHE A 10 -17.48 11.73 7.12
C PHE A 10 -17.27 12.78 6.01
N MET A 11 -18.25 13.67 5.80
CA MET A 11 -18.00 14.94 5.13
C MET A 11 -18.78 16.05 5.85
N PRO A 12 -18.11 17.04 6.47
CA PRO A 12 -18.79 18.22 6.96
C PRO A 12 -19.36 19.01 5.78
N GLU A 13 -20.62 19.41 5.94
CA GLU A 13 -21.59 19.70 4.89
C GLU A 13 -21.39 21.02 4.12
N LYS A 14 -20.23 21.69 4.25
CA LYS A 14 -19.77 22.82 3.40
C LYS A 14 -18.33 23.19 3.79
N LEU A 15 -17.32 22.65 3.10
CA LEU A 15 -15.99 23.28 3.13
C LEU A 15 -16.10 24.69 2.51
N SER A 16 -15.53 25.70 3.17
CA SER A 16 -15.40 27.04 2.59
C SER A 16 -14.64 26.97 1.25
N GLU A 17 -14.97 27.88 0.33
CA GLU A 17 -14.38 27.92 -1.02
C GLU A 17 -12.86 27.98 -0.98
N GLU A 18 -12.30 28.71 -0.02
CA GLU A 18 -10.86 28.78 0.23
C GLU A 18 -10.24 27.43 0.61
N LYS A 19 -10.91 26.64 1.45
CA LYS A 19 -10.42 25.30 1.83
C LYS A 19 -10.51 24.32 0.66
N LYS A 20 -11.53 24.45 -0.20
CA LYS A 20 -11.65 23.66 -1.43
C LYS A 20 -10.53 24.00 -2.43
N ALA A 21 -10.22 25.28 -2.62
CA ALA A 21 -9.13 25.71 -3.49
C ALA A 21 -7.77 25.18 -3.00
N LYS A 22 -7.48 25.30 -1.70
CA LYS A 22 -6.26 24.74 -1.09
C LYS A 22 -6.17 23.21 -1.24
N ALA A 23 -7.28 22.50 -1.04
CA ALA A 23 -7.33 21.05 -1.24
C ALA A 23 -7.06 20.67 -2.71
N PHE A 24 -7.61 21.42 -3.67
CA PHE A 24 -7.38 21.17 -5.09
C PHE A 24 -5.92 21.39 -5.49
N GLU A 25 -5.28 22.45 -4.97
CA GLU A 25 -3.84 22.68 -5.18
C GLU A 25 -2.98 21.57 -4.59
N GLN A 26 -3.33 21.09 -3.39
CA GLN A 26 -2.63 19.97 -2.76
C GLN A 26 -2.76 18.69 -3.59
N ILE A 27 -3.98 18.36 -4.07
CA ILE A 27 -4.22 17.21 -4.95
C ILE A 27 -3.39 17.34 -6.22
N LYS A 28 -3.32 18.52 -6.84
CA LYS A 28 -2.51 18.76 -8.03
C LYS A 28 -1.01 18.57 -7.78
N LYS A 29 -0.51 18.99 -6.62
CA LYS A 29 0.88 18.76 -6.20
C LYS A 29 1.16 17.28 -5.96
N LEU A 30 0.26 16.58 -5.28
CA LEU A 30 0.36 15.14 -5.02
C LEU A 30 0.36 14.35 -6.32
N ARG A 31 -0.52 14.69 -7.27
CA ARG A 31 -0.58 14.05 -8.59
C ARG A 31 0.74 14.15 -9.35
N LYS A 32 1.31 15.36 -9.45
CA LYS A 32 2.61 15.56 -10.10
C LYS A 32 3.74 14.80 -9.40
N ARG A 33 3.66 14.62 -8.09
CA ARG A 33 4.66 13.88 -7.31
C ARG A 33 4.50 12.37 -7.48
N GLY A 34 3.27 11.86 -7.47
CA GLY A 34 2.95 10.44 -7.60
C GLY A 34 3.21 9.87 -8.99
N GLU A 35 3.10 10.69 -10.04
CA GLU A 35 3.40 10.31 -11.42
C GLU A 35 4.90 10.20 -11.74
N LYS A 36 5.79 10.60 -10.83
CA LYS A 36 7.23 10.39 -11.02
C LYS A 36 7.53 8.89 -11.03
N MET A 37 8.23 8.41 -12.06
CA MET A 37 8.66 7.02 -12.16
C MET A 37 9.88 6.79 -11.28
N VAL A 38 9.91 5.65 -10.60
CA VAL A 38 10.99 5.21 -9.74
C VAL A 38 11.41 3.82 -10.19
N LYS A 39 12.71 3.64 -10.38
CA LYS A 39 13.30 2.34 -10.69
C LYS A 39 13.63 1.63 -9.40
N GLY A 40 13.29 0.35 -9.32
CA GLY A 40 13.61 -0.42 -8.13
C GLY A 40 13.37 -1.91 -8.29
N LYS A 41 13.91 -2.66 -7.34
CA LYS A 41 13.73 -4.10 -7.24
C LYS A 41 12.48 -4.39 -6.43
N PHE A 42 11.55 -5.11 -7.05
CA PHE A 42 10.39 -5.65 -6.38
C PHE A 42 10.73 -7.00 -5.74
N SER A 43 10.27 -7.25 -4.52
CA SER A 43 10.43 -8.53 -3.83
C SER A 43 9.10 -9.00 -3.24
N PHE A 44 8.70 -10.21 -3.59
CA PHE A 44 7.48 -10.84 -3.11
C PHE A 44 7.83 -11.91 -2.08
N ILE A 45 7.77 -11.53 -0.80
CA ILE A 45 8.22 -12.35 0.34
C ILE A 45 7.47 -13.69 0.42
N ASN A 46 6.18 -13.69 0.09
CA ASN A 46 5.33 -14.88 0.23
C ASN A 46 5.35 -15.81 -0.98
N ALA A 47 5.79 -15.35 -2.14
CA ALA A 47 5.76 -16.11 -3.39
C ALA A 47 6.95 -15.72 -4.26
N PRO A 48 8.16 -16.20 -3.92
CA PRO A 48 9.35 -15.92 -4.70
C PRO A 48 9.20 -16.44 -6.13
N GLY A 49 9.60 -15.64 -7.12
CA GLY A 49 9.40 -15.90 -8.55
C GLY A 49 7.97 -15.69 -9.05
N GLY A 50 7.06 -15.19 -8.20
CA GLY A 50 5.68 -14.88 -8.59
C GLY A 50 5.56 -13.62 -9.45
N MET A 51 4.46 -13.54 -10.21
CA MET A 51 4.04 -12.33 -10.93
C MET A 51 2.89 -11.65 -10.19
N PHE A 52 2.94 -10.33 -10.09
CA PHE A 52 1.94 -9.50 -9.43
C PHE A 52 1.36 -8.49 -10.43
N GLU A 53 0.10 -8.70 -10.81
CA GLU A 53 -0.64 -7.80 -11.71
C GLU A 53 -1.77 -7.11 -10.95
N PHE A 54 -1.86 -5.78 -11.07
CA PHE A 54 -2.94 -5.01 -10.46
C PHE A 54 -3.31 -3.78 -11.28
N GLY A 55 -4.58 -3.40 -11.17
CA GLY A 55 -5.10 -2.14 -11.67
C GLY A 55 -5.12 -1.09 -10.56
N TYR A 56 -4.71 0.14 -10.87
CA TYR A 56 -4.74 1.25 -9.92
C TYR A 56 -5.35 2.51 -10.52
N LYS A 57 -5.95 3.31 -9.64
CA LYS A 57 -6.55 4.63 -9.93
C LYS A 57 -6.50 5.48 -8.66
N PHE A 58 -5.50 6.35 -8.57
CA PHE A 58 -5.29 7.19 -7.37
C PHE A 58 -6.21 8.41 -7.35
N PHE A 59 -6.49 9.02 -8.51
CA PHE A 59 -7.30 10.23 -8.58
C PHE A 59 -8.64 10.02 -9.29
N LYS A 60 -9.67 10.73 -8.80
CA LYS A 60 -11.00 10.71 -9.41
C LYS A 60 -10.93 11.31 -10.82
N GLY A 61 -11.51 10.61 -11.79
CA GLY A 61 -11.53 11.03 -13.19
C GLY A 61 -10.39 10.47 -14.06
N GLU A 62 -9.40 9.79 -13.47
CA GLU A 62 -8.34 9.14 -14.25
C GLU A 62 -8.76 7.79 -14.83
N PRO A 63 -8.16 7.35 -15.95
CA PRO A 63 -8.29 5.98 -16.43
C PRO A 63 -7.62 5.01 -15.47
N VAL A 64 -8.16 3.80 -15.36
CA VAL A 64 -7.52 2.72 -14.60
C VAL A 64 -6.28 2.28 -15.36
N ARG A 65 -5.11 2.39 -14.72
CA ARG A 65 -3.84 1.90 -15.27
C ARG A 65 -3.57 0.50 -14.74
N ARG A 66 -2.94 -0.37 -15.52
CA ARG A 66 -2.54 -1.72 -15.10
C ARG A 66 -1.02 -1.82 -15.11
N ILE A 67 -0.48 -2.46 -14.08
CA ILE A 67 0.94 -2.78 -13.98
C ILE A 67 1.06 -4.27 -13.70
N SER A 68 2.03 -4.90 -14.36
CA SER A 68 2.49 -6.25 -14.05
C SER A 68 3.95 -6.17 -13.63
N ILE A 69 4.28 -6.79 -12.50
CA ILE A 69 5.63 -6.80 -11.92
C ILE A 69 5.99 -8.24 -11.58
N THR A 70 7.20 -8.66 -11.92
CA THR A 70 7.73 -9.98 -11.55
C THR A 70 8.63 -9.85 -10.32
N ASP A 71 8.58 -10.84 -9.43
CA ASP A 71 9.50 -10.93 -8.30
C ASP A 71 10.97 -10.94 -8.74
N GLY A 72 11.79 -10.12 -8.09
CA GLY A 72 13.23 -10.04 -8.32
C GLY A 72 13.66 -9.18 -9.50
N GLU A 73 12.73 -8.73 -10.35
CA GLU A 73 13.03 -7.86 -11.49
C GLU A 73 13.16 -6.39 -11.07
N ILE A 74 14.01 -5.65 -11.79
CA ILE A 74 14.08 -4.20 -11.69
C ILE A 74 12.99 -3.64 -12.59
N CYS A 75 12.02 -2.95 -11.99
CA CYS A 75 10.88 -2.38 -12.69
C CYS A 75 10.76 -0.89 -12.43
N ASP A 76 10.18 -0.20 -13.41
CA ASP A 76 9.90 1.23 -13.34
C ASP A 76 8.43 1.40 -12.95
N VAL A 77 8.17 1.87 -11.74
CA VAL A 77 6.81 2.08 -11.21
C VAL A 77 6.62 3.52 -10.77
N PRO A 78 5.38 4.06 -10.81
CA PRO A 78 5.11 5.37 -10.23
C PRO A 78 5.44 5.40 -8.74
N LEU A 79 5.94 6.52 -8.24
CA LEU A 79 6.34 6.70 -6.85
C LEU A 79 5.20 6.37 -5.87
N GLU A 80 3.97 6.76 -6.22
CA GLU A 80 2.80 6.48 -5.39
C GLU A 80 2.49 4.98 -5.32
N VAL A 81 2.76 4.23 -6.40
CA VAL A 81 2.69 2.76 -6.40
C VAL A 81 3.79 2.17 -5.52
N ALA A 82 5.04 2.62 -5.65
CA ALA A 82 6.15 2.16 -4.83
C ALA A 82 5.88 2.35 -3.32
N ILE A 83 5.40 3.54 -2.93
CA ILE A 83 5.02 3.83 -1.54
C ILE A 83 3.86 2.93 -1.10
N HIS A 84 2.88 2.70 -1.98
CA HIS A 84 1.75 1.84 -1.65
C HIS A 84 2.18 0.39 -1.41
N LEU A 85 3.04 -0.16 -2.27
CA LEU A 85 3.55 -1.53 -2.16
C LEU A 85 4.24 -1.78 -0.80
N ASN A 86 5.05 -0.83 -0.33
CA ASN A 86 5.73 -0.92 0.96
C ASN A 86 4.78 -0.80 2.17
N ASN A 87 3.59 -0.22 1.99
CA ASN A 87 2.58 -0.10 3.04
C ASN A 87 1.64 -1.32 3.13
N ILE A 88 1.80 -2.34 2.28
CA ILE A 88 0.98 -3.56 2.30
C ILE A 88 1.44 -4.48 3.43
N VAL A 89 0.85 -4.27 4.61
CA VAL A 89 1.18 -5.02 5.84
C VAL A 89 0.00 -5.89 6.26
N LEU A 90 0.27 -7.17 6.52
CA LEU A 90 -0.68 -8.08 7.14
C LEU A 90 -0.51 -8.17 8.64
N LYS A 91 -1.64 -8.29 9.34
CA LYS A 91 -1.67 -8.64 10.77
C LYS A 91 -1.74 -10.15 10.88
N ILE A 92 -0.63 -10.76 11.28
CA ILE A 92 -0.53 -12.20 11.47
C ILE A 92 -0.67 -12.48 12.97
N PRO A 93 -1.63 -13.34 13.39
CA PRO A 93 -1.75 -13.71 14.79
C PRO A 93 -0.48 -14.43 15.24
N VAL A 94 0.09 -14.01 16.36
CA VAL A 94 1.21 -14.72 16.96
C VAL A 94 0.63 -15.87 17.77
N VAL A 95 0.93 -17.10 17.33
CA VAL A 95 0.54 -18.32 18.04
C VAL A 95 1.71 -18.77 18.88
N ASP A 96 1.52 -18.84 20.20
CA ASP A 96 2.47 -19.51 21.08
C ASP A 96 2.37 -21.03 20.83
N ILE A 97 3.39 -21.61 20.19
CA ILE A 97 3.44 -23.03 19.80
C ILE A 97 3.32 -23.96 21.02
N ASN A 98 3.70 -23.48 22.21
CA ASN A 98 3.61 -24.22 23.46
C ASN A 98 2.24 -24.11 24.16
N MET A 99 1.25 -23.45 23.54
CA MET A 99 -0.08 -23.31 24.13
C MET A 99 -0.84 -24.64 24.01
N GLN A 100 -0.88 -25.40 25.10
CA GLN A 100 -1.75 -26.58 25.21
C GLN A 100 -3.22 -26.11 25.26
N ILE A 101 -3.93 -26.24 24.14
CA ILE A 101 -5.35 -25.90 24.06
C ILE A 101 -6.15 -27.15 24.44
N PRO A 102 -6.88 -27.15 25.58
CA PRO A 102 -7.74 -28.27 25.90
C PRO A 102 -8.89 -28.34 24.87
N TYR A 103 -9.18 -29.56 24.38
CA TYR A 103 -10.19 -29.86 23.35
C TYR A 103 -11.59 -29.26 23.62
N SER A 104 -11.90 -28.93 24.88
CA SER A 104 -13.21 -28.42 25.30
C SER A 104 -13.38 -26.90 25.21
N LYS A 105 -12.33 -26.13 24.89
CA LYS A 105 -12.43 -24.66 24.78
C LYS A 105 -12.36 -24.20 23.33
N ARG A 106 -13.27 -23.29 22.93
CA ARG A 106 -13.12 -22.50 21.70
C ARG A 106 -11.77 -21.78 21.74
N PHE A 107 -11.07 -21.72 20.60
CA PHE A 107 -9.77 -21.06 20.48
C PHE A 107 -9.82 -19.69 21.19
N PRO A 108 -8.97 -19.45 22.21
CA PRO A 108 -8.93 -18.15 22.85
C PRO A 108 -8.56 -17.13 21.78
N GLY A 109 -9.36 -16.07 21.64
CA GLY A 109 -9.12 -15.04 20.63
C GLY A 109 -7.66 -14.57 20.68
N PHE A 110 -7.02 -14.47 19.50
CA PHE A 110 -5.62 -14.10 19.41
C PHE A 110 -5.40 -12.72 20.07
N LYS A 111 -4.62 -12.69 21.17
CA LYS A 111 -4.33 -11.46 21.92
C LYS A 111 -3.17 -10.65 21.34
N LYS A 112 -2.33 -11.27 20.52
CA LYS A 112 -1.12 -10.67 19.94
C LYS A 112 -1.10 -10.87 18.44
N TYR A 113 -0.72 -9.82 17.73
CA TYR A 113 -0.51 -9.83 16.28
C TYR A 113 0.85 -9.23 15.98
N ARG A 114 1.55 -9.81 14.99
CA ARG A 114 2.72 -9.19 14.36
C ARG A 114 2.30 -8.61 13.02
N LYS A 115 2.99 -7.55 12.61
CA LYS A 115 2.82 -6.90 11.32
C LYS A 115 3.94 -7.41 10.41
N GLU A 116 3.58 -8.05 9.31
CA GLU A 116 4.56 -8.50 8.31
C GLU A 116 4.16 -7.95 6.94
N SER A 117 5.12 -7.37 6.23
CA SER A 117 4.93 -6.99 4.83
C SER A 117 4.91 -8.24 3.95
N ARG A 118 4.05 -8.26 2.94
CA ARG A 118 4.05 -9.34 1.93
C ARG A 118 4.96 -9.04 0.76
N VAL A 119 5.17 -7.76 0.52
CA VAL A 119 5.80 -7.20 -0.66
C VAL A 119 6.72 -6.09 -0.18
N SER A 120 7.88 -6.00 -0.81
CA SER A 120 8.76 -4.85 -0.66
C SER A 120 9.20 -4.35 -2.02
N PHE A 121 9.40 -3.04 -2.10
CA PHE A 121 9.97 -2.37 -3.25
C PHE A 121 11.15 -1.54 -2.77
N VAL A 122 12.34 -1.91 -3.24
CA VAL A 122 13.59 -1.24 -2.90
C VAL A 122 14.04 -0.43 -4.11
N PRO A 123 14.01 0.92 -4.06
CA PRO A 123 14.46 1.73 -5.17
C PRO A 123 15.96 1.51 -5.42
N SER A 124 16.36 1.37 -6.69
CA SER A 124 17.76 1.15 -7.08
C SER A 124 18.58 2.44 -7.01
N GLU A 125 17.93 3.57 -7.26
CA GLU A 125 18.52 4.91 -7.18
C GLU A 125 17.65 5.77 -6.28
N TYR A 126 18.22 6.22 -5.16
CA TYR A 126 17.61 7.30 -4.39
C TYR A 126 18.08 8.61 -5.02
N GLU A 127 17.31 9.16 -5.96
CA GLU A 127 17.65 10.45 -6.58
C GLU A 127 17.81 11.58 -5.53
N THR A 128 17.21 11.43 -4.34
CA THR A 128 17.33 12.38 -3.23
C THR A 128 17.32 11.68 -1.87
N ASP A 129 17.97 12.27 -0.84
CA ASP A 129 17.89 11.78 0.54
C ASP A 129 16.47 11.83 1.13
N SER A 130 15.60 12.68 0.57
CA SER A 130 14.17 12.71 0.89
C SER A 130 13.39 11.50 0.38
N LEU A 131 13.86 10.80 -0.65
CA LEU A 131 13.29 9.51 -1.08
C LEU A 131 13.71 8.40 -0.14
N LYS A 132 14.96 8.39 0.35
CA LYS A 132 15.40 7.42 1.38
C LYS A 132 14.50 7.49 2.61
N ALA A 133 14.18 8.69 3.09
CA ALA A 133 13.31 8.88 4.24
C ALA A 133 11.88 8.32 4.06
N LEU A 134 11.36 8.24 2.83
CA LEU A 134 10.03 7.68 2.55
C LEU A 134 9.99 6.16 2.55
N PHE A 135 11.16 5.51 2.45
CA PHE A 135 11.30 4.07 2.33
C PHE A 135 12.09 3.45 3.50
N ALA A 136 12.51 4.25 4.49
CA ALA A 136 13.37 3.84 5.59
C ALA A 136 12.62 3.47 6.90
N GLU A 137 11.30 3.26 6.85
CA GLU A 137 10.49 2.76 8.00
C GLU A 137 10.16 1.27 7.88
#